data_AF-A0AAV5AU60-F1
#
_entry.id   AF-A0AAV5AU60-F1
#
_cell.length_a   1.000
_cell.length_b   1.000
_cell.length_c   1.000
_cell.angle_alpha   90.00
_cell.angle_beta   90.00
_cell.angle_gamma   90.00
#
_symmetry.space_group_name_H-M   'P 1'
#
loop_
_entity.id
_entity.type
_entity.pdbx_description
1 polymer ?
#
loop_
_entity_poly.entity_id
_entity_poly.type
_entity_poly.pdbx_seq_one_letter_code
_entity_poly.pdbx_strand_id
1 'polypeptide(L)'
;MIFGQGITFEVEKLSKPDYLLSLKSPDAVFKELILKEIKTSLNSVKRDSLNIDYGIIATSQVSDSLVTFGYNSFFYGMYSAYANHRPFVLSPDMIWLLISQGFAHHIASAPEKYRSYFVNFEGRKSLIITTKNDLLSANTSDWEAIFPKFSEQIASITGQKLIDNLTSDFSTTTATEKMASHITVMEALKPYFEYVVMHIVCGIPEITLRGTTEDWKKVLNKAQSLRQYDLKWWIDEIEPLLKEFVKASQGKVDKRFWQNMFKYHSQEKYGAPKIIDGWIVKFFPYDKTGKRNNLKELTGGDNLPDEIVKVDVRYIQTDGIRTTETPLELWAGFIGLEQDANNFTLTPKIGWMIKKKDVEQKMHLEELKRNNDSFGIILSVDKVPEILQKMTKIESLSLYFNTEVFIPEWMKDIEIKKLTIKGKISEQEQKKIIDWFKHIDLLIINRNTMINNQGK
;
A
#
# COMPACT_ATOMS: atom_id res chain seq x y z
N MET A 1 -3.03 -30.59 13.48
CA MET A 1 -4.35 -29.96 13.25
C MET A 1 -5.09 -30.76 12.19
N ILE A 2 -6.42 -30.77 12.20
CA ILE A 2 -7.19 -31.27 11.05
C ILE A 2 -7.02 -30.24 9.93
N PHE A 3 -6.48 -30.65 8.78
CA PHE A 3 -6.54 -29.82 7.57
C PHE A 3 -8.02 -29.74 7.15
N GLY A 4 -8.64 -28.59 7.40
CA GLY A 4 -10.06 -28.38 7.14
C GLY A 4 -10.40 -28.54 5.67
N GLN A 5 -11.66 -28.89 5.39
CA GLN A 5 -12.20 -29.04 4.04
C GLN A 5 -11.85 -27.82 3.16
N GLY A 6 -11.55 -28.07 1.90
CA GLY A 6 -11.12 -27.08 0.94
C GLY A 6 -10.84 -27.71 -0.43
N ILE A 7 -10.42 -26.89 -1.39
CA ILE A 7 -10.09 -27.28 -2.75
C ILE A 7 -8.85 -26.53 -3.24
N THR A 8 -8.00 -27.22 -4.00
CA THR A 8 -6.80 -26.68 -4.64
C THR A 8 -6.96 -26.79 -6.16
N PHE A 9 -6.57 -25.76 -6.91
CA PHE A 9 -6.69 -25.75 -8.37
C PHE A 9 -5.58 -24.93 -9.06
N GLU A 10 -5.10 -25.47 -10.19
CA GLU A 10 -4.17 -24.81 -11.11
C GLU A 10 -4.86 -23.61 -11.78
N VAL A 11 -4.27 -22.43 -11.65
CA VAL A 11 -4.68 -21.19 -12.33
C VAL A 11 -3.83 -20.99 -13.58
N GLU A 12 -2.50 -21.10 -13.46
CA GLU A 12 -1.51 -20.88 -14.52
C GLU A 12 -0.38 -21.90 -14.47
N LYS A 13 0.23 -22.19 -15.63
CA LYS A 13 1.40 -23.08 -15.72
C LYS A 13 2.68 -22.27 -15.68
N LEU A 14 3.25 -22.16 -14.49
CA LEU A 14 4.46 -21.39 -14.21
C LEU A 14 5.54 -22.29 -13.59
N SER A 15 6.80 -21.87 -13.71
CA SER A 15 7.93 -22.49 -13.01
C SER A 15 7.76 -22.38 -11.50
N LYS A 16 8.17 -23.41 -10.75
CA LYS A 16 8.26 -23.31 -9.28
C LYS A 16 9.40 -22.35 -8.88
N PRO A 17 9.29 -21.67 -7.72
CA PRO A 17 10.41 -20.94 -7.15
C PRO A 17 11.57 -21.86 -6.78
N ASP A 18 12.78 -21.31 -6.80
CA ASP A 18 14.04 -21.95 -6.43
C ASP A 18 14.50 -21.61 -4.99
N TYR A 19 13.88 -20.62 -4.34
CA TYR A 19 14.25 -20.14 -3.00
C TYR A 19 13.07 -19.98 -2.03
N LEU A 20 13.35 -20.05 -0.72
CA LEU A 20 12.41 -19.74 0.36
C LEU A 20 12.54 -18.26 0.77
N LEU A 21 11.41 -17.60 1.03
CA LEU A 21 11.36 -16.25 1.61
C LEU A 21 11.87 -16.26 3.06
N SER A 22 12.44 -15.13 3.48
CA SER A 22 12.97 -14.93 4.83
C SER A 22 11.87 -15.02 5.90
N LEU A 23 12.18 -15.69 7.00
CA LEU A 23 11.27 -16.00 8.10
C LEU A 23 11.66 -15.25 9.38
N LYS A 24 10.65 -14.86 10.17
CA LYS A 24 10.80 -14.22 11.50
C LYS A 24 9.89 -14.89 12.51
N SER A 25 10.28 -14.94 13.78
CA SER A 25 9.39 -15.40 14.86
C SER A 25 8.25 -14.40 15.10
N PRO A 26 7.07 -14.84 15.57
CA PRO A 26 5.94 -13.96 15.85
C PRO A 26 6.28 -12.79 16.79
N ASP A 27 7.10 -13.04 17.82
CA ASP A 27 7.62 -12.00 18.73
C ASP A 27 8.40 -10.90 17.97
N ALA A 28 9.27 -11.28 17.04
CA ALA A 28 10.01 -10.32 16.21
C ALA A 28 9.07 -9.54 15.27
N VAL A 29 8.03 -10.18 14.74
CA VAL A 29 7.00 -9.52 13.91
C VAL A 29 6.23 -8.46 14.70
N PHE A 30 5.72 -8.80 15.89
CA PHE A 30 5.01 -7.84 16.75
C PHE A 30 5.91 -6.67 17.17
N LYS A 31 7.18 -6.94 17.52
CA LYS A 31 8.16 -5.90 17.85
C LYS A 31 8.45 -4.99 16.64
N GLU A 32 8.62 -5.53 15.43
CA GLU A 32 8.81 -4.70 14.22
C GLU A 32 7.60 -3.82 13.89
N LEU A 33 6.37 -4.30 14.13
CA LEU A 33 5.15 -3.50 13.93
C LEU A 33 5.11 -2.29 14.88
N ILE A 34 5.53 -2.45 16.14
CA ILE A 34 5.66 -1.35 17.12
C ILE A 34 6.80 -0.40 16.72
N LEU A 35 7.96 -0.92 16.30
CA LEU A 35 9.08 -0.05 15.89
C LEU A 35 8.74 0.77 14.64
N LYS A 36 7.99 0.21 13.68
CA LYS A 36 7.50 0.98 12.51
C LYS A 36 6.57 2.14 12.91
N GLU A 37 5.77 1.99 13.97
CA GLU A 37 4.92 3.08 14.49
C GLU A 37 5.75 4.24 15.04
N ILE A 38 6.76 3.95 15.86
CA ILE A 38 7.77 4.94 16.34
C ILE A 38 8.91 5.18 15.34
N LYS A 39 8.64 5.01 14.04
CA LYS A 39 9.54 5.33 12.89
C LYS A 39 10.98 4.79 13.01
N THR A 40 11.14 3.67 13.72
CA THR A 40 12.43 3.09 14.14
C THR A 40 12.57 1.66 13.59
N SER A 41 13.79 1.11 13.62
CA SER A 41 14.09 -0.25 13.14
C SER A 41 14.83 -1.10 14.19
N LEU A 42 14.76 -2.44 14.09
CA LEU A 42 15.57 -3.35 14.91
C LEU A 42 17.08 -3.10 14.76
N ASN A 43 17.54 -2.61 13.59
CA ASN A 43 18.95 -2.32 13.35
C ASN A 43 19.41 -1.11 14.17
N SER A 44 18.61 -0.04 14.23
CA SER A 44 18.85 1.09 15.16
C SER A 44 18.79 0.64 16.62
N VAL A 45 17.81 -0.19 17.02
CA VAL A 45 17.72 -0.71 18.41
C VAL A 45 18.98 -1.46 18.81
N LYS A 46 19.52 -2.33 17.93
CA LYS A 46 20.74 -3.09 18.18
C LYS A 46 22.01 -2.22 18.17
N ARG A 47 22.13 -1.30 17.20
CA ARG A 47 23.30 -0.41 17.07
C ARG A 47 23.39 0.59 18.23
N ASP A 48 22.24 1.14 18.63
CA ASP A 48 22.13 2.20 19.63
C ASP A 48 21.87 1.64 21.05
N SER A 49 21.91 0.31 21.24
CA SER A 49 21.65 -0.41 22.50
C SER A 49 20.37 -0.02 23.24
N LEU A 50 19.28 0.27 22.51
CA LEU A 50 18.05 0.82 23.08
C LEU A 50 17.26 -0.22 23.88
N ASN A 51 17.08 0.04 25.18
CA ASN A 51 16.19 -0.74 26.04
C ASN A 51 14.72 -0.27 25.86
N ILE A 52 14.03 -0.86 24.87
CA ILE A 52 12.63 -0.55 24.57
C ILE A 52 11.70 -1.52 25.33
N ASP A 53 10.87 -0.97 26.23
CA ASP A 53 9.67 -1.67 26.69
C ASP A 53 8.61 -1.62 25.57
N TYR A 54 8.34 -2.78 24.96
CA TYR A 54 7.33 -2.93 23.92
C TYR A 54 5.89 -2.95 24.49
N GLY A 55 5.74 -3.04 25.82
CA GLY A 55 4.45 -3.00 26.52
C GLY A 55 3.52 -4.18 26.25
N ILE A 56 3.97 -5.21 25.51
CA ILE A 56 3.15 -6.36 25.09
C ILE A 56 2.73 -7.18 26.33
N ILE A 57 1.43 -7.40 26.46
CA ILE A 57 0.80 -8.17 27.55
C ILE A 57 0.43 -9.58 27.06
N ALA A 58 -0.13 -9.68 25.86
CA ALA A 58 -0.60 -10.95 25.29
C ALA A 58 -0.60 -10.91 23.75
N THR A 59 -0.47 -12.07 23.12
CA THR A 59 -0.49 -12.25 21.67
C THR A 59 -1.32 -13.48 21.27
N SER A 60 -1.82 -13.49 20.05
CA SER A 60 -2.43 -14.67 19.42
C SER A 60 -1.42 -15.80 19.21
N GLN A 61 -1.81 -17.03 19.52
CA GLN A 61 -1.05 -18.22 19.10
C GLN A 61 -1.10 -18.37 17.58
N VAL A 62 0.08 -18.38 16.96
CA VAL A 62 0.34 -18.48 15.52
C VAL A 62 1.63 -19.28 15.31
N SER A 63 1.87 -19.81 14.10
CA SER A 63 3.03 -20.66 13.83
C SER A 63 4.38 -19.99 14.11
N ASP A 64 5.36 -20.79 14.53
CA ASP A 64 6.64 -20.37 15.11
C ASP A 64 7.51 -19.48 14.21
N SER A 65 7.21 -19.44 12.91
CA SER A 65 7.88 -18.57 11.95
C SER A 65 6.94 -18.09 10.84
N LEU A 66 7.13 -16.84 10.42
CA LEU A 66 6.31 -16.14 9.43
C LEU A 66 7.18 -15.36 8.44
N VAL A 67 6.79 -15.36 7.18
CA VAL A 67 7.15 -14.30 6.23
C VAL A 67 6.31 -13.08 6.61
N THR A 68 6.88 -11.87 6.68
CA THR A 68 6.11 -10.65 6.97
C THR A 68 6.53 -9.49 6.09
N PHE A 69 5.58 -8.63 5.75
CA PHE A 69 5.79 -7.34 5.10
C PHE A 69 5.41 -6.18 6.04
N GLY A 70 5.07 -6.48 7.30
CA GLY A 70 4.52 -5.54 8.28
C GLY A 70 3.05 -5.25 8.03
N TYR A 71 2.67 -3.97 8.03
CA TYR A 71 1.29 -3.49 8.02
C TYR A 71 0.43 -3.88 6.80
N ASN A 72 0.98 -4.43 5.72
CA ASN A 72 0.19 -4.92 4.57
C ASN A 72 0.64 -6.34 4.14
N SER A 73 0.71 -7.28 5.09
CA SER A 73 1.26 -8.61 4.85
C SER A 73 0.41 -9.53 3.98
N PHE A 74 -0.92 -9.36 3.93
CA PHE A 74 -1.77 -10.06 2.96
C PHE A 74 -1.50 -9.54 1.54
N PHE A 75 -1.58 -8.23 1.32
CA PHE A 75 -1.40 -7.64 -0.01
C PHE A 75 0.00 -7.88 -0.57
N TYR A 76 1.06 -7.56 0.21
CA TYR A 76 2.42 -7.82 -0.25
C TYR A 76 2.77 -9.31 -0.27
N GLY A 77 2.09 -10.14 0.50
CA GLY A 77 2.14 -11.60 0.37
C GLY A 77 1.59 -12.08 -0.97
N MET A 78 0.44 -11.56 -1.41
CA MET A 78 -0.15 -11.88 -2.71
C MET A 78 0.69 -11.31 -3.86
N TYR A 79 1.22 -10.09 -3.74
CA TYR A 79 2.22 -9.55 -4.67
C TYR A 79 3.46 -10.44 -4.75
N SER A 80 3.98 -10.89 -3.61
CA SER A 80 5.15 -11.79 -3.55
C SER A 80 4.86 -13.17 -4.13
N ALA A 81 3.61 -13.62 -4.11
CA ALA A 81 3.18 -14.85 -4.78
C ALA A 81 3.09 -14.67 -6.30
N TYR A 82 2.48 -13.57 -6.75
CA TYR A 82 2.38 -13.19 -8.16
C TYR A 82 3.74 -12.95 -8.83
N ALA A 83 4.62 -12.22 -8.15
CA ALA A 83 5.94 -11.85 -8.67
C ALA A 83 6.95 -13.01 -8.69
N ASN A 84 6.73 -14.08 -7.91
CA ASN A 84 7.66 -15.21 -7.75
C ASN A 84 7.01 -16.57 -7.96
N HIS A 85 5.85 -16.63 -8.62
CA HIS A 85 5.10 -17.85 -8.97
C HIS A 85 4.87 -18.81 -7.79
N ARG A 86 4.50 -18.28 -6.61
CA ARG A 86 4.21 -19.11 -5.42
C ARG A 86 2.71 -19.44 -5.34
N PRO A 87 2.30 -20.67 -4.99
CA PRO A 87 0.90 -20.96 -4.68
C PRO A 87 0.39 -20.10 -3.51
N PHE A 88 -0.90 -19.79 -3.49
CA PHE A 88 -1.50 -18.94 -2.45
C PHE A 88 -2.74 -19.58 -1.82
N VAL A 89 -2.86 -19.49 -0.48
CA VAL A 89 -4.03 -19.96 0.27
C VAL A 89 -4.95 -18.80 0.61
N LEU A 90 -6.26 -19.00 0.45
CA LEU A 90 -7.31 -18.11 0.92
C LEU A 90 -8.29 -18.87 1.81
N SER A 91 -8.87 -18.20 2.81
CA SER A 91 -9.96 -18.73 3.64
C SER A 91 -11.11 -17.73 3.76
N PRO A 92 -12.31 -18.19 4.16
CA PRO A 92 -13.46 -17.34 4.44
C PRO A 92 -13.13 -16.21 5.43
N ASP A 93 -12.33 -16.49 6.45
CA ASP A 93 -11.93 -15.51 7.48
C ASP A 93 -10.99 -14.45 6.95
N MET A 94 -10.07 -14.81 6.04
CA MET A 94 -9.16 -13.84 5.41
C MET A 94 -9.94 -12.86 4.54
N ILE A 95 -10.82 -13.38 3.68
CA ILE A 95 -11.66 -12.58 2.80
C ILE A 95 -12.69 -11.76 3.61
N TRP A 96 -13.24 -12.32 4.69
CA TRP A 96 -14.13 -11.59 5.58
C TRP A 96 -13.41 -10.52 6.41
N LEU A 97 -12.15 -10.72 6.81
CA LEU A 97 -11.37 -9.71 7.52
C LEU A 97 -11.10 -8.49 6.62
N LEU A 98 -10.69 -8.69 5.37
CA LEU A 98 -10.54 -7.60 4.39
C LEU A 98 -11.84 -6.82 4.21
N ILE A 99 -12.99 -7.51 4.10
CA ILE A 99 -14.31 -6.88 4.03
C ILE A 99 -14.65 -6.13 5.33
N SER A 100 -14.26 -6.65 6.48
CA SER A 100 -14.47 -6.00 7.79
C SER A 100 -13.58 -4.75 7.97
N GLN A 101 -12.36 -4.78 7.44
CA GLN A 101 -11.42 -3.65 7.44
C GLN A 101 -11.88 -2.56 6.48
N GLY A 102 -12.27 -2.91 5.25
CA GLY A 102 -12.86 -1.95 4.30
C GLY A 102 -14.16 -1.31 4.83
N PHE A 103 -14.97 -2.05 5.60
CA PHE A 103 -16.10 -1.51 6.35
C PHE A 103 -15.68 -0.55 7.47
N ALA A 104 -14.66 -0.91 8.27
CA ALA A 104 -14.12 -0.03 9.32
C ALA A 104 -13.59 1.30 8.74
N HIS A 105 -12.83 1.25 7.64
CA HIS A 105 -12.37 2.44 6.92
C HIS A 105 -13.52 3.23 6.30
N HIS A 106 -14.59 2.59 5.83
CA HIS A 106 -15.80 3.28 5.41
C HIS A 106 -16.36 4.15 6.54
N ILE A 107 -16.64 3.57 7.71
CA ILE A 107 -17.18 4.31 8.86
C ILE A 107 -16.19 5.38 9.37
N ALA A 108 -14.89 5.11 9.36
CA ALA A 108 -13.87 6.07 9.76
C ALA A 108 -13.67 7.23 8.77
N SER A 109 -13.97 7.05 7.48
CA SER A 109 -13.74 8.06 6.42
C SER A 109 -14.58 9.33 6.56
N ALA A 110 -15.71 9.27 7.26
CA ALA A 110 -16.56 10.43 7.55
C ALA A 110 -17.41 10.18 8.81
N PRO A 111 -16.83 10.26 10.03
CA PRO A 111 -17.51 9.83 11.26
C PRO A 111 -18.86 10.54 11.48
N GLU A 112 -18.92 11.84 11.20
CA GLU A 112 -20.14 12.65 11.29
C GLU A 112 -21.20 12.32 10.21
N LYS A 113 -20.81 11.75 9.06
CA LYS A 113 -21.75 11.25 8.05
C LYS A 113 -22.39 9.93 8.51
N TYR A 114 -21.62 9.04 9.14
CA TYR A 114 -22.13 7.73 9.55
C TYR A 114 -22.76 7.75 10.96
N ARG A 115 -22.47 8.79 11.75
CA ARG A 115 -23.35 9.32 12.80
C ARG A 115 -24.77 9.61 12.30
N SER A 116 -24.96 9.73 10.98
CA SER A 116 -26.26 9.87 10.33
C SER A 116 -26.59 8.70 9.36
N TYR A 117 -26.28 7.44 9.76
CA TYR A 117 -27.24 6.34 9.50
C TYR A 117 -28.59 6.56 10.19
N PHE A 118 -28.58 7.47 11.16
CA PHE A 118 -29.66 8.36 11.53
C PHE A 118 -29.88 9.44 10.41
N VAL A 119 -30.09 8.99 9.15
CA VAL A 119 -30.36 9.66 7.82
C VAL A 119 -29.37 10.73 7.23
N ASN A 120 -29.03 10.85 5.93
CA ASN A 120 -29.18 10.03 4.67
C ASN A 120 -28.39 10.67 3.47
N PHE A 121 -28.28 9.97 2.31
CA PHE A 121 -28.00 10.40 0.89
C PHE A 121 -26.62 11.02 0.48
N GLU A 122 -26.40 11.41 -0.81
CA GLU A 122 -25.97 10.55 -1.96
C GLU A 122 -25.21 11.38 -3.08
N GLY A 123 -24.82 10.81 -4.24
CA GLY A 123 -24.09 11.48 -5.37
C GLY A 123 -23.18 10.54 -6.22
N ARG A 124 -23.02 10.72 -7.56
CA ARG A 124 -22.53 9.69 -8.56
C ARG A 124 -21.71 10.31 -9.74
N LYS A 125 -20.96 9.62 -10.64
CA LYS A 125 -20.50 8.20 -10.82
C LYS A 125 -18.98 8.11 -11.24
N SER A 126 -18.39 7.53 -12.33
CA SER A 126 -18.80 6.89 -13.62
C SER A 126 -17.86 5.71 -14.08
N LEU A 127 -17.49 5.54 -15.38
CA LEU A 127 -16.73 4.38 -15.98
C LEU A 127 -15.67 4.81 -17.05
N ILE A 128 -14.68 3.98 -17.47
CA ILE A 128 -14.67 3.13 -18.71
C ILE A 128 -13.63 1.93 -18.64
N ILE A 129 -13.45 1.07 -19.69
CA ILE A 129 -12.81 -0.29 -19.69
C ILE A 129 -11.99 -0.63 -20.99
N THR A 130 -10.94 -1.47 -20.91
CA THR A 130 -10.07 -2.09 -21.98
C THR A 130 -9.45 -3.43 -21.46
N THR A 131 -8.66 -4.34 -22.10
CA THR A 131 -8.33 -4.83 -23.49
C THR A 131 -7.88 -6.34 -23.39
N LYS A 132 -7.44 -7.10 -24.45
CA LYS A 132 -7.45 -8.61 -24.37
C LYS A 132 -6.50 -9.63 -25.08
N ASN A 133 -5.57 -9.33 -26.02
CA ASN A 133 -4.88 -10.41 -26.78
C ASN A 133 -3.50 -10.85 -26.23
N ASP A 134 -3.20 -12.16 -26.36
CA ASP A 134 -1.92 -12.82 -26.05
C ASP A 134 -1.17 -13.14 -27.37
N LEU A 135 0.17 -12.98 -27.37
CA LEU A 135 1.05 -13.15 -28.53
C LEU A 135 2.10 -14.27 -28.33
N LEU A 136 2.08 -15.00 -27.22
CA LEU A 136 3.07 -16.05 -26.92
C LEU A 136 2.64 -17.47 -27.35
N SER A 137 1.47 -17.60 -27.97
CA SER A 137 1.02 -18.80 -28.70
C SER A 137 1.13 -18.64 -30.23
N ALA A 138 1.82 -17.59 -30.68
CA ALA A 138 1.81 -17.09 -32.04
C ALA A 138 3.00 -17.60 -32.87
N ASN A 139 2.80 -17.74 -34.18
CA ASN A 139 3.77 -18.35 -35.11
C ASN A 139 4.60 -17.28 -35.86
N THR A 140 5.46 -17.68 -36.81
CA THR A 140 6.32 -16.77 -37.58
C THR A 140 5.55 -15.61 -38.22
N SER A 141 4.38 -15.87 -38.81
CA SER A 141 3.58 -14.81 -39.47
C SER A 141 2.97 -13.81 -38.48
N ASP A 142 2.77 -14.21 -37.23
CA ASP A 142 2.24 -13.31 -36.20
C ASP A 142 3.31 -12.32 -35.71
N TRP A 143 4.58 -12.75 -35.66
CA TRP A 143 5.72 -11.85 -35.41
C TRP A 143 5.95 -10.87 -36.58
N GLU A 144 5.89 -11.36 -37.82
CA GLU A 144 5.97 -10.51 -39.02
C GLU A 144 4.90 -9.40 -39.04
N ALA A 145 3.75 -9.64 -38.41
CA ALA A 145 2.66 -8.68 -38.26
C ALA A 145 2.86 -7.62 -37.14
N ILE A 146 3.97 -7.62 -36.39
CA ILE A 146 4.23 -6.64 -35.32
C ILE A 146 5.13 -5.49 -35.83
N PHE A 147 6.20 -5.80 -36.56
CA PHE A 147 7.19 -4.81 -36.98
C PHE A 147 6.66 -3.66 -37.88
N PRO A 148 5.69 -3.89 -38.78
CA PRO A 148 5.02 -2.79 -39.49
C PRO A 148 4.36 -1.78 -38.54
N LYS A 149 3.86 -2.19 -37.36
CA LYS A 149 3.19 -1.31 -36.38
C LYS A 149 4.15 -0.39 -35.64
N PHE A 150 5.43 -0.76 -35.51
CA PHE A 150 6.47 0.19 -35.10
C PHE A 150 6.71 1.23 -36.19
N SER A 151 6.71 0.82 -37.47
CA SER A 151 6.84 1.74 -38.60
C SER A 151 5.63 2.66 -38.76
N GLU A 152 4.40 2.19 -38.52
CA GLU A 152 3.18 3.02 -38.47
C GLU A 152 3.25 4.09 -37.37
N GLN A 153 3.72 3.72 -36.17
CA GLN A 153 3.92 4.67 -35.07
C GLN A 153 5.04 5.68 -35.38
N ILE A 154 6.16 5.23 -35.94
CA ILE A 154 7.24 6.12 -36.40
C ILE A 154 6.75 7.05 -37.52
N ALA A 155 5.94 6.57 -38.48
CA ALA A 155 5.31 7.38 -39.52
C ALA A 155 4.37 8.44 -38.95
N SER A 156 3.64 8.13 -37.86
CA SER A 156 2.76 9.10 -37.19
C SER A 156 3.52 10.27 -36.53
N ILE A 157 4.83 10.11 -36.29
CA ILE A 157 5.71 11.09 -35.65
C ILE A 157 6.65 11.78 -36.66
N THR A 158 7.14 11.05 -37.65
CA THR A 158 8.18 11.50 -38.61
C THR A 158 7.66 11.74 -40.04
N GLY A 159 6.43 11.32 -40.33
CA GLY A 159 5.80 11.39 -41.65
C GLY A 159 5.98 10.11 -42.48
N GLN A 160 4.87 9.58 -42.99
CA GLN A 160 4.79 8.32 -43.76
C GLN A 160 5.88 8.19 -44.85
N LYS A 161 6.17 9.28 -45.57
CA LYS A 161 7.19 9.33 -46.64
C LYS A 161 8.59 8.88 -46.21
N LEU A 162 8.97 8.99 -44.93
CA LEU A 162 10.25 8.48 -44.44
C LEU A 162 10.25 6.94 -44.37
N ILE A 163 9.14 6.35 -43.94
CA ILE A 163 8.95 4.89 -43.90
C ILE A 163 8.86 4.33 -45.32
N ASP A 164 8.08 4.97 -46.20
CA ASP A 164 7.89 4.52 -47.58
C ASP A 164 9.23 4.49 -48.36
N ASN A 165 10.08 5.49 -48.15
CA ASN A 165 11.38 5.60 -48.83
C ASN A 165 12.46 4.62 -48.31
N LEU A 166 12.30 4.06 -47.11
CA LEU A 166 13.33 3.26 -46.43
C LEU A 166 12.90 1.80 -46.18
N THR A 167 11.61 1.49 -46.37
CA THR A 167 11.09 0.12 -46.36
C THR A 167 11.27 -0.50 -47.75
N SER A 168 11.77 -1.73 -47.83
CA SER A 168 11.86 -2.47 -49.09
C SER A 168 10.46 -2.80 -49.63
N ASP A 169 10.20 -2.43 -50.89
CA ASP A 169 8.98 -2.79 -51.64
C ASP A 169 9.26 -3.26 -53.08
N PHE A 170 10.54 -3.39 -53.45
CA PHE A 170 10.99 -3.77 -54.80
C PHE A 170 10.45 -5.12 -55.27
N SER A 171 10.44 -5.34 -56.59
CA SER A 171 9.92 -6.56 -57.24
C SER A 171 10.64 -7.88 -56.88
N THR A 172 11.72 -7.82 -56.11
CA THR A 172 12.47 -8.98 -55.57
C THR A 172 12.39 -9.09 -54.05
N THR A 173 11.66 -8.21 -53.38
CA THR A 173 11.53 -8.16 -51.91
C THR A 173 10.60 -9.27 -51.42
N THR A 174 11.10 -10.16 -50.55
CA THR A 174 10.26 -11.10 -49.79
C THR A 174 9.93 -10.53 -48.41
N ALA A 175 9.17 -11.27 -47.60
CA ALA A 175 8.93 -10.92 -46.19
C ALA A 175 10.24 -10.65 -45.43
N THR A 176 11.30 -11.40 -45.72
CA THR A 176 12.63 -11.28 -45.09
C THR A 176 13.28 -9.93 -45.35
N GLU A 177 13.39 -9.51 -46.62
CA GLU A 177 14.05 -8.23 -46.98
C GLU A 177 13.20 -7.03 -46.54
N LYS A 178 11.87 -7.17 -46.53
CA LYS A 178 10.97 -6.17 -45.96
C LYS A 178 11.15 -6.05 -44.44
N MET A 179 11.27 -7.18 -43.74
CA MET A 179 11.53 -7.21 -42.30
C MET A 179 12.87 -6.57 -41.94
N ALA A 180 13.94 -6.93 -42.66
CA ALA A 180 15.26 -6.34 -42.49
C ALA A 180 15.25 -4.82 -42.71
N SER A 181 14.45 -4.30 -43.65
CA SER A 181 14.32 -2.86 -43.88
C SER A 181 13.60 -2.13 -42.73
N HIS A 182 12.52 -2.69 -42.16
CA HIS A 182 11.87 -2.11 -40.98
C HIS A 182 12.81 -2.05 -39.78
N ILE A 183 13.61 -3.09 -39.54
CA ILE A 183 14.63 -3.12 -38.48
C ILE A 183 15.75 -2.08 -38.77
N THR A 184 16.11 -1.89 -40.04
CA THR A 184 17.08 -0.87 -40.47
C THR A 184 16.58 0.56 -40.23
N VAL A 185 15.27 0.81 -40.41
CA VAL A 185 14.63 2.09 -40.05
C VAL A 185 14.68 2.33 -38.54
N MET A 186 14.41 1.30 -37.73
CA MET A 186 14.53 1.40 -36.27
C MET A 186 15.96 1.75 -35.84
N GLU A 187 16.96 1.06 -36.42
CA GLU A 187 18.40 1.32 -36.23
C GLU A 187 18.80 2.77 -36.58
N ALA A 188 18.28 3.33 -37.68
CA ALA A 188 18.54 4.72 -38.07
C ALA A 188 17.94 5.76 -37.10
N LEU A 189 16.88 5.40 -36.37
CA LEU A 189 16.12 6.31 -35.51
C LEU A 189 16.34 6.08 -34.00
N LYS A 190 17.16 5.09 -33.61
CA LYS A 190 17.52 4.83 -32.20
C LYS A 190 18.16 6.00 -31.41
N PRO A 191 18.74 7.07 -32.01
CA PRO A 191 19.14 8.25 -31.23
C PRO A 191 17.95 9.06 -30.67
N TYR A 192 16.74 8.80 -31.16
CA TYR A 192 15.52 9.55 -30.85
C TYR A 192 14.42 8.71 -30.16
N PHE A 193 14.51 7.38 -30.26
CA PHE A 193 13.54 6.44 -29.66
C PHE A 193 14.25 5.28 -28.96
N GLU A 194 13.76 4.93 -27.76
CA GLU A 194 14.21 3.76 -27.01
C GLU A 194 13.30 2.56 -27.32
N TYR A 195 13.87 1.45 -27.80
CA TYR A 195 13.10 0.26 -28.18
C TYR A 195 13.22 -0.83 -27.11
N VAL A 196 12.41 -0.75 -26.07
CA VAL A 196 12.40 -1.72 -24.97
C VAL A 196 11.41 -2.86 -25.24
N VAL A 197 11.84 -4.10 -25.06
CA VAL A 197 10.96 -5.29 -25.02
C VAL A 197 11.08 -5.92 -23.64
N MET A 198 10.13 -5.62 -22.75
CA MET A 198 10.16 -6.05 -21.35
C MET A 198 9.28 -7.29 -21.13
N HIS A 199 9.91 -8.46 -20.98
CA HIS A 199 9.22 -9.74 -20.76
C HIS A 199 9.18 -10.11 -19.27
N ILE A 200 8.16 -9.62 -18.56
CA ILE A 200 7.88 -10.00 -17.16
C ILE A 200 6.77 -11.05 -17.14
N VAL A 201 7.14 -12.31 -16.87
CA VAL A 201 6.16 -13.35 -16.53
C VAL A 201 5.86 -13.25 -15.05
N CYS A 202 4.67 -12.78 -14.68
CA CYS A 202 4.16 -12.82 -13.31
C CYS A 202 2.73 -13.34 -13.29
N GLY A 203 2.43 -14.15 -12.28
CA GLY A 203 1.19 -14.92 -12.15
C GLY A 203 1.23 -15.79 -10.91
N ILE A 204 0.08 -16.30 -10.47
CA ILE A 204 -0.02 -17.21 -9.32
C ILE A 204 -0.43 -18.59 -9.87
N PRO A 205 0.42 -19.63 -9.76
CA PRO A 205 0.18 -20.89 -10.47
C PRO A 205 -1.00 -21.69 -9.92
N GLU A 206 -1.23 -21.61 -8.61
CA GLU A 206 -2.19 -22.46 -7.91
C GLU A 206 -2.84 -21.70 -6.74
N ILE A 207 -4.15 -21.88 -6.57
CA ILE A 207 -4.90 -21.37 -5.43
C ILE A 207 -5.47 -22.53 -4.62
N THR A 208 -5.36 -22.42 -3.30
CA THR A 208 -6.04 -23.30 -2.35
C THR A 208 -7.09 -22.50 -1.56
N LEU A 209 -8.37 -22.80 -1.79
CA LEU A 209 -9.48 -22.28 -1.00
C LEU A 209 -9.75 -23.24 0.16
N ARG A 210 -9.50 -22.80 1.40
CA ARG A 210 -9.93 -23.50 2.62
C ARG A 210 -11.40 -23.15 2.94
N GLY A 211 -12.02 -23.90 3.86
CA GLY A 211 -13.40 -23.69 4.29
C GLY A 211 -14.43 -24.37 3.38
N THR A 212 -15.62 -24.63 3.91
CA THR A 212 -16.69 -25.31 3.17
C THR A 212 -17.39 -24.37 2.19
N THR A 213 -18.12 -24.93 1.21
CA THR A 213 -19.01 -24.12 0.35
C THR A 213 -20.05 -23.34 1.16
N GLU A 214 -20.51 -23.85 2.31
CA GLU A 214 -21.42 -23.10 3.18
C GLU A 214 -20.72 -21.93 3.89
N ASP A 215 -19.42 -22.00 4.16
CA ASP A 215 -18.67 -20.87 4.73
C ASP A 215 -18.46 -19.76 3.69
N TRP A 216 -18.16 -20.13 2.43
CA TRP A 216 -18.11 -19.16 1.33
C TRP A 216 -19.49 -18.53 1.06
N LYS A 217 -20.59 -19.28 1.16
CA LYS A 217 -21.95 -18.73 1.15
C LYS A 217 -22.23 -17.80 2.35
N LYS A 218 -21.76 -18.12 3.56
CA LYS A 218 -21.87 -17.22 4.73
C LYS A 218 -21.13 -15.90 4.47
N VAL A 219 -19.93 -15.94 3.89
CA VAL A 219 -19.18 -14.72 3.52
C VAL A 219 -19.93 -13.89 2.48
N LEU A 220 -20.47 -14.52 1.43
CA LEU A 220 -21.32 -13.87 0.44
C LEU A 220 -22.53 -13.18 1.09
N ASN A 221 -23.30 -13.90 1.90
CA ASN A 221 -24.50 -13.38 2.55
C ASN A 221 -24.19 -12.25 3.56
N LYS A 222 -23.10 -12.39 4.33
CA LYS A 222 -22.63 -11.33 5.25
C LYS A 222 -22.12 -10.09 4.51
N ALA A 223 -21.53 -10.24 3.32
CA ALA A 223 -21.12 -9.10 2.50
C ALA A 223 -22.35 -8.40 1.89
N GLN A 224 -23.32 -9.16 1.38
CA GLN A 224 -24.59 -8.63 0.87
C GLN A 224 -25.33 -7.76 1.90
N SER A 225 -25.32 -8.14 3.19
CA SER A 225 -25.98 -7.34 4.24
C SER A 225 -25.28 -6.02 4.56
N LEU A 226 -24.00 -5.84 4.20
CA LEU A 226 -23.31 -4.55 4.37
C LEU A 226 -23.86 -3.44 3.45
N ARG A 227 -24.64 -3.78 2.42
CA ARG A 227 -25.28 -2.78 1.52
C ARG A 227 -26.07 -1.70 2.25
N GLN A 228 -26.68 -2.03 3.39
CA GLN A 228 -27.48 -1.09 4.17
C GLN A 228 -26.67 0.10 4.71
N TYR A 229 -25.35 -0.05 4.83
CA TYR A 229 -24.43 0.96 5.33
C TYR A 229 -23.73 1.71 4.20
N ASP A 230 -24.48 2.35 3.27
CA ASP A 230 -23.97 3.12 2.10
C ASP A 230 -22.79 2.48 1.32
N LEU A 231 -22.71 1.15 1.37
CA LEU A 231 -21.65 0.37 0.73
C LEU A 231 -22.17 -0.37 -0.49
N LYS A 232 -23.39 -0.06 -0.98
CA LYS A 232 -23.91 -0.66 -2.22
C LYS A 232 -22.93 -0.52 -3.39
N TRP A 233 -22.29 0.64 -3.54
CA TRP A 233 -21.26 0.89 -4.57
C TRP A 233 -20.02 -0.02 -4.47
N TRP A 234 -19.76 -0.59 -3.30
CA TRP A 234 -18.62 -1.48 -3.03
C TRP A 234 -19.04 -2.94 -3.06
N ILE A 235 -20.14 -3.28 -2.39
CA ILE A 235 -20.69 -4.64 -2.36
C ILE A 235 -21.18 -5.08 -3.74
N ASP A 236 -21.67 -4.18 -4.59
CA ASP A 236 -21.96 -4.50 -6.00
C ASP A 236 -20.70 -4.90 -6.80
N GLU A 237 -19.50 -4.44 -6.40
CA GLU A 237 -18.22 -4.80 -7.02
C GLU A 237 -17.57 -6.04 -6.38
N ILE A 238 -17.85 -6.32 -5.10
CA ILE A 238 -17.36 -7.47 -4.31
C ILE A 238 -18.23 -8.73 -4.50
N GLU A 239 -19.56 -8.60 -4.56
CA GLU A 239 -20.48 -9.74 -4.64
C GLU A 239 -20.23 -10.65 -5.86
N PRO A 240 -19.91 -10.14 -7.07
CA PRO A 240 -19.51 -10.98 -8.20
C PRO A 240 -18.27 -11.83 -7.88
N LEU A 241 -17.30 -11.28 -7.14
CA LEU A 241 -16.11 -12.02 -6.73
C LEU A 241 -16.49 -13.17 -5.80
N LEU A 242 -17.28 -12.87 -4.76
CA LEU A 242 -17.70 -13.86 -3.76
C LEU A 242 -18.56 -14.98 -4.37
N LYS A 243 -19.27 -14.71 -5.47
CA LYS A 243 -19.95 -15.74 -6.27
C LYS A 243 -18.96 -16.67 -6.98
N GLU A 244 -17.84 -16.16 -7.49
CA GLU A 244 -16.77 -17.03 -8.04
C GLU A 244 -16.03 -17.81 -6.95
N PHE A 245 -15.84 -17.25 -5.74
CA PHE A 245 -15.37 -18.04 -4.58
C PHE A 245 -16.31 -19.21 -4.26
N VAL A 246 -17.63 -18.97 -4.20
CA VAL A 246 -18.66 -20.01 -3.96
C VAL A 246 -18.74 -21.05 -5.08
N LYS A 247 -18.47 -20.67 -6.34
CA LYS A 247 -18.38 -21.62 -7.47
C LYS A 247 -17.10 -22.44 -7.39
N ALA A 248 -15.96 -21.80 -7.13
CA ALA A 248 -14.66 -22.46 -7.02
C ALA A 248 -14.65 -23.48 -5.86
N SER A 249 -15.27 -23.16 -4.71
CA SER A 249 -15.43 -24.12 -3.60
C SER A 249 -16.33 -25.33 -3.93
N GLN A 250 -17.05 -25.31 -5.06
CA GLN A 250 -17.81 -26.43 -5.62
C GLN A 250 -17.08 -27.13 -6.79
N GLY A 251 -15.80 -26.83 -7.02
CA GLY A 251 -15.03 -27.34 -8.16
C GLY A 251 -15.30 -26.63 -9.50
N LYS A 252 -16.10 -25.56 -9.52
CA LYS A 252 -16.46 -24.81 -10.74
C LYS A 252 -15.57 -23.57 -10.85
N VAL A 253 -14.36 -23.76 -11.37
CA VAL A 253 -13.31 -22.74 -11.42
C VAL A 253 -13.31 -22.02 -12.78
N ASP A 254 -13.60 -20.71 -12.80
CA ASP A 254 -13.28 -19.86 -13.96
C ASP A 254 -11.82 -19.43 -13.88
N LYS A 255 -10.93 -20.07 -14.65
CA LYS A 255 -9.50 -19.71 -14.68
C LYS A 255 -9.27 -18.23 -15.03
N ARG A 256 -10.07 -17.61 -15.89
CA ARG A 256 -9.90 -16.20 -16.29
C ARG A 256 -10.19 -15.24 -15.14
N PHE A 257 -11.11 -15.59 -14.25
CA PHE A 257 -11.35 -14.85 -13.01
C PHE A 257 -10.13 -14.91 -12.08
N TRP A 258 -9.55 -16.10 -11.89
CA TRP A 258 -8.40 -16.27 -10.99
C TRP A 258 -7.10 -15.66 -11.57
N GLN A 259 -6.85 -15.79 -12.87
CA GLN A 259 -5.77 -15.09 -13.59
C GLN A 259 -5.88 -13.55 -13.45
N ASN A 260 -7.09 -13.02 -13.23
CA ASN A 260 -7.33 -11.61 -12.99
C ASN A 260 -7.39 -11.25 -11.48
N MET A 261 -6.75 -12.03 -10.60
CA MET A 261 -6.73 -11.72 -9.16
C MET A 261 -5.83 -10.53 -8.80
N PHE A 262 -4.62 -10.50 -9.35
CA PHE A 262 -3.58 -9.50 -9.07
C PHE A 262 -2.81 -9.25 -10.37
N LYS A 263 -2.55 -7.99 -10.73
CA LYS A 263 -1.57 -7.62 -11.77
C LYS A 263 -0.76 -6.42 -11.35
N TYR A 264 0.47 -6.33 -11.83
CA TYR A 264 1.37 -5.21 -11.57
C TYR A 264 1.85 -4.62 -12.89
N HIS A 265 1.67 -3.30 -13.05
CA HIS A 265 2.11 -2.55 -14.22
C HIS A 265 3.14 -1.50 -13.80
N SER A 266 4.38 -1.68 -14.26
CA SER A 266 5.36 -0.60 -14.35
C SER A 266 5.21 0.10 -15.68
N GLN A 267 4.79 1.37 -15.66
CA GLN A 267 4.90 2.22 -16.85
C GLN A 267 6.39 2.44 -17.18
N GLU A 268 6.72 2.51 -18.47
CA GLU A 268 8.09 2.48 -19.01
C GLU A 268 8.97 3.68 -18.61
N LYS A 269 8.38 4.73 -18.03
CA LYS A 269 9.12 5.94 -17.62
C LYS A 269 9.63 5.84 -16.19
N TYR A 270 10.94 6.06 -16.01
CA TYR A 270 11.54 6.24 -14.69
C TYR A 270 10.77 7.27 -13.85
N GLY A 271 10.36 6.87 -12.65
CA GLY A 271 9.58 7.71 -11.73
C GLY A 271 8.05 7.70 -11.96
N ALA A 272 7.53 6.99 -12.95
CA ALA A 272 6.09 6.79 -13.11
C ALA A 272 5.50 5.98 -11.94
N PRO A 273 4.23 6.22 -11.55
CA PRO A 273 3.61 5.49 -10.45
C PRO A 273 3.43 4.01 -10.80
N LYS A 274 3.74 3.14 -9.83
CA LYS A 274 3.44 1.70 -9.91
C LYS A 274 1.92 1.52 -9.84
N ILE A 275 1.32 0.90 -10.86
CA ILE A 275 -0.12 0.65 -10.91
C ILE A 275 -0.36 -0.84 -10.64
N ILE A 276 -1.31 -1.15 -9.75
CA ILE A 276 -1.73 -2.53 -9.47
C ILE A 276 -3.21 -2.66 -9.84
N ASP A 277 -3.57 -3.70 -10.62
CA ASP A 277 -4.96 -4.09 -10.90
C ASP A 277 -5.25 -5.54 -10.49
N GLY A 278 -6.35 -6.10 -10.99
CA GLY A 278 -6.92 -7.37 -10.58
C GLY A 278 -8.07 -7.16 -9.61
N TRP A 279 -8.84 -8.21 -9.31
CA TRP A 279 -9.95 -8.08 -8.38
C TRP A 279 -9.50 -7.83 -6.94
N ILE A 280 -8.22 -8.05 -6.60
CA ILE A 280 -7.65 -7.76 -5.28
C ILE A 280 -7.90 -6.30 -4.84
N VAL A 281 -7.76 -5.34 -5.75
CA VAL A 281 -7.89 -3.90 -5.43
C VAL A 281 -9.28 -3.54 -4.90
N LYS A 282 -10.29 -4.33 -5.25
CA LYS A 282 -11.66 -4.15 -4.78
C LYS A 282 -11.77 -4.36 -3.27
N PHE A 283 -10.90 -5.17 -2.65
CA PHE A 283 -10.88 -5.35 -1.20
C PHE A 283 -10.31 -4.15 -0.43
N PHE A 284 -9.77 -3.14 -1.13
CA PHE A 284 -9.19 -1.93 -0.54
C PHE A 284 -10.00 -0.68 -0.97
N PRO A 285 -11.24 -0.50 -0.46
CA PRO A 285 -12.12 0.62 -0.84
C PRO A 285 -11.62 2.01 -0.44
N TYR A 286 -10.61 2.09 0.43
CA TYR A 286 -10.03 3.33 0.94
C TYR A 286 -8.50 3.23 0.94
N ASP A 287 -7.82 4.37 0.82
CA ASP A 287 -6.40 4.52 1.09
C ASP A 287 -6.13 4.81 2.58
N LYS A 288 -4.86 4.82 2.99
CA LYS A 288 -4.43 5.12 4.37
C LYS A 288 -4.85 6.50 4.90
N THR A 289 -5.26 7.42 4.03
CA THR A 289 -5.75 8.77 4.41
C THR A 289 -7.27 8.80 4.61
N GLY A 290 -7.96 7.68 4.41
CA GLY A 290 -9.42 7.60 4.45
C GLY A 290 -10.10 8.11 3.17
N LYS A 291 -9.34 8.39 2.11
CA LYS A 291 -9.88 8.76 0.80
C LYS A 291 -10.30 7.50 0.04
N ARG A 292 -11.46 7.57 -0.63
CA ARG A 292 -12.06 6.44 -1.35
C ARG A 292 -11.29 6.11 -2.64
N ASN A 293 -10.97 4.84 -2.83
CA ASN A 293 -10.34 4.30 -4.04
C ASN A 293 -11.35 4.08 -5.18
N ASN A 294 -10.83 3.97 -6.42
CA ASN A 294 -11.64 3.82 -7.62
C ASN A 294 -12.14 2.37 -7.89
N LEU A 295 -11.71 1.39 -7.08
CA LEU A 295 -11.98 -0.06 -7.21
C LEU A 295 -11.53 -0.71 -8.53
N LYS A 296 -10.67 -0.05 -9.30
CA LYS A 296 -10.08 -0.55 -10.56
C LYS A 296 -8.57 -0.78 -10.46
N GLU A 297 -7.89 0.12 -9.77
CA GLU A 297 -6.43 0.16 -9.67
C GLU A 297 -5.98 0.82 -8.37
N LEU A 298 -4.73 0.56 -7.96
CA LEU A 298 -4.05 1.22 -6.85
C LEU A 298 -2.73 1.82 -7.33
N THR A 299 -2.53 3.12 -7.07
CA THR A 299 -1.34 3.88 -7.50
C THR A 299 -0.35 4.03 -6.34
N GLY A 300 0.72 3.26 -6.36
CA GLY A 300 1.74 3.21 -5.30
C GLY A 300 1.27 2.45 -4.06
N GLY A 301 1.93 1.33 -3.76
CA GLY A 301 1.60 0.47 -2.60
C GLY A 301 1.72 1.18 -1.24
N ASP A 302 2.51 2.26 -1.17
CA ASP A 302 2.68 3.07 0.05
C ASP A 302 1.40 3.75 0.53
N ASN A 303 0.32 3.78 -0.27
CA ASN A 303 -0.98 4.34 0.10
C ASN A 303 -2.03 3.31 0.55
N LEU A 304 -1.68 2.02 0.59
CA LEU A 304 -2.57 0.99 1.15
C LEU A 304 -2.95 1.31 2.60
N PRO A 305 -4.21 1.11 3.01
CA PRO A 305 -4.60 1.21 4.41
C PRO A 305 -3.95 0.08 5.23
N ASP A 306 -3.65 0.35 6.50
CA ASP A 306 -3.03 -0.64 7.38
C ASP A 306 -3.95 -1.87 7.56
N GLU A 307 -3.45 -3.05 7.22
CA GLU A 307 -4.12 -4.34 7.45
C GLU A 307 -4.05 -4.77 8.93
N ILE A 308 -3.56 -3.91 9.84
CA ILE A 308 -3.61 -4.03 11.29
C ILE A 308 -4.47 -2.90 11.84
N VAL A 309 -5.68 -3.21 12.33
CA VAL A 309 -6.52 -2.24 13.04
C VAL A 309 -6.08 -2.11 14.50
N LYS A 310 -6.27 -0.92 15.07
CA LYS A 310 -5.87 -0.58 16.45
C LYS A 310 -7.07 0.02 17.20
N VAL A 311 -7.26 -0.36 18.46
CA VAL A 311 -8.37 0.10 19.31
C VAL A 311 -7.88 0.38 20.73
N ASP A 312 -8.16 1.58 21.25
CA ASP A 312 -7.89 1.95 22.64
C ASP A 312 -8.88 1.29 23.60
N VAL A 313 -8.37 0.74 24.71
CA VAL A 313 -9.18 0.15 25.79
C VAL A 313 -8.64 0.61 27.14
N ARG A 314 -9.53 0.95 28.07
CA ARG A 314 -9.16 1.28 29.46
C ARG A 314 -9.38 0.05 30.33
N TYR A 315 -8.30 -0.57 30.81
CA TYR A 315 -8.38 -1.67 31.78
C TYR A 315 -8.47 -1.06 33.19
N ILE A 316 -9.62 -1.25 33.84
CA ILE A 316 -9.89 -0.69 35.17
C ILE A 316 -9.88 -1.84 36.19
N GLN A 317 -9.01 -1.75 37.18
CA GLN A 317 -8.95 -2.65 38.32
C GLN A 317 -9.33 -1.88 39.59
N THR A 318 -10.05 -2.51 40.52
CA THR A 318 -10.35 -1.95 41.83
C THR A 318 -10.27 -3.03 42.91
N ASP A 319 -9.83 -2.62 44.10
CA ASP A 319 -9.81 -3.43 45.34
C ASP A 319 -10.94 -3.02 46.31
N GLY A 320 -11.84 -2.13 45.88
CA GLY A 320 -12.91 -1.55 46.70
C GLY A 320 -12.54 -0.26 47.45
N ILE A 321 -11.24 0.10 47.51
CA ILE A 321 -10.74 1.33 48.16
C ILE A 321 -10.02 2.22 47.15
N ARG A 322 -9.33 1.61 46.18
CA ARG A 322 -8.58 2.26 45.11
C ARG A 322 -9.07 1.78 43.75
N THR A 323 -8.91 2.62 42.74
CA THR A 323 -9.16 2.29 41.34
C THR A 323 -7.90 2.62 40.55
N THR A 324 -7.36 1.64 39.82
CA THR A 324 -6.23 1.82 38.91
C THR A 324 -6.71 1.64 37.49
N GLU A 325 -6.47 2.64 36.65
CA GLU A 325 -6.72 2.57 35.21
C GLU A 325 -5.40 2.36 34.47
N THR A 326 -5.34 1.31 33.66
CA THR A 326 -4.23 1.06 32.73
C THR A 326 -4.73 1.27 31.31
N PRO A 327 -4.20 2.25 30.56
CA PRO A 327 -4.54 2.43 29.17
C PRO A 327 -3.86 1.35 28.32
N LEU A 328 -4.67 0.61 27.56
CA LEU A 328 -4.27 -0.48 26.67
C LEU A 328 -4.61 -0.16 25.22
N GLU A 329 -3.98 -0.87 24.32
CA GLU A 329 -4.20 -0.79 22.88
C GLU A 329 -4.22 -2.19 22.27
N LEU A 330 -5.31 -2.52 21.58
CA LEU A 330 -5.58 -3.82 20.99
C LEU A 330 -5.32 -3.75 19.49
N TRP A 331 -4.42 -4.59 18.99
CA TRP A 331 -4.02 -4.64 17.58
C TRP A 331 -4.50 -5.95 16.99
N ALA A 332 -5.15 -5.94 15.82
CA ALA A 332 -5.61 -7.15 15.15
C ALA A 332 -5.52 -7.03 13.62
N GLY A 333 -5.10 -8.09 12.93
CA GLY A 333 -4.95 -8.03 11.47
C GLY A 333 -4.04 -9.09 10.86
N PHE A 334 -3.57 -8.86 9.64
CA PHE A 334 -2.63 -9.74 8.94
C PHE A 334 -1.19 -9.46 9.35
N ILE A 335 -0.63 -10.32 10.20
CA ILE A 335 0.73 -10.15 10.75
C ILE A 335 1.84 -10.70 9.83
N GLY A 336 1.50 -11.64 8.96
CA GLY A 336 2.45 -12.35 8.11
C GLY A 336 1.80 -13.50 7.33
N LEU A 337 2.63 -14.42 6.82
CA LEU A 337 2.24 -15.64 6.15
C LEU A 337 3.10 -16.80 6.62
N GLU A 338 2.50 -17.99 6.79
CA GLU A 338 3.25 -19.25 6.75
C GLU A 338 3.74 -19.50 5.32
N GLN A 339 4.90 -20.15 5.19
CA GLN A 339 5.45 -20.63 3.93
C GLN A 339 5.71 -22.13 4.06
N ASP A 340 5.09 -22.93 3.19
CA ASP A 340 5.38 -24.38 3.11
C ASP A 340 6.75 -24.60 2.43
N ALA A 341 7.62 -25.37 3.08
CA ALA A 341 9.00 -25.57 2.62
C ALA A 341 9.13 -26.54 1.42
N ASN A 342 8.08 -27.31 1.09
CA ASN A 342 8.10 -28.36 0.08
C ASN A 342 7.46 -27.90 -1.24
N ASN A 343 6.45 -27.03 -1.17
CA ASN A 343 5.73 -26.53 -2.34
C ASN A 343 5.69 -25.00 -2.46
N PHE A 344 6.37 -24.28 -1.55
CA PHE A 344 6.48 -22.81 -1.51
C PHE A 344 5.16 -22.04 -1.30
N THR A 345 4.06 -22.73 -0.96
CA THR A 345 2.74 -22.10 -0.74
C THR A 345 2.81 -21.05 0.36
N LEU A 346 2.30 -19.85 0.07
CA LEU A 346 2.10 -18.81 1.08
C LEU A 346 0.68 -18.85 1.64
N THR A 347 0.57 -18.90 2.97
CA THR A 347 -0.70 -18.91 3.70
C THR A 347 -0.78 -17.72 4.65
N PRO A 348 -1.56 -16.67 4.36
CA PRO A 348 -1.72 -15.52 5.24
C PRO A 348 -2.14 -15.90 6.67
N LYS A 349 -1.69 -15.12 7.65
CA LYS A 349 -1.96 -15.33 9.07
C LYS A 349 -2.58 -14.09 9.70
N ILE A 350 -3.81 -14.28 10.17
CA ILE A 350 -4.49 -13.34 11.05
C ILE A 350 -3.93 -13.54 12.46
N GLY A 351 -3.60 -12.45 13.13
CA GLY A 351 -3.14 -12.45 14.52
C GLY A 351 -3.61 -11.20 15.27
N TRP A 352 -3.37 -11.18 16.57
CA TRP A 352 -3.66 -10.05 17.44
C TRP A 352 -2.62 -9.91 18.55
N MET A 353 -2.49 -8.71 19.10
CA MET A 353 -1.77 -8.46 20.36
C MET A 353 -2.47 -7.41 21.21
N ILE A 354 -2.21 -7.46 22.51
CA ILE A 354 -2.62 -6.46 23.50
C ILE A 354 -1.33 -5.86 24.06
N LYS A 355 -1.18 -4.55 23.97
CA LYS A 355 -0.07 -3.79 24.60
C LYS A 355 -0.60 -2.71 25.54
N LYS A 356 0.23 -2.29 26.50
CA LYS A 356 0.04 -1.01 27.19
C LYS A 356 0.16 0.12 26.17
N LYS A 357 -0.65 1.17 26.31
CA LYS A 357 -0.52 2.39 25.51
C LYS A 357 0.50 3.32 26.14
N ASP A 358 1.46 3.80 25.35
CA ASP A 358 2.43 4.82 25.77
C ASP A 358 1.77 6.20 25.78
N VAL A 359 0.91 6.44 26.78
CA VAL A 359 0.16 7.70 26.95
C VAL A 359 1.08 8.87 27.28
N GLU A 360 2.27 8.61 27.82
CA GLU A 360 3.29 9.65 28.04
C GLU A 360 4.14 9.95 26.79
N GLN A 361 4.01 9.16 25.71
CA GLN A 361 4.82 9.21 24.50
C GLN A 361 6.33 9.08 24.78
N LYS A 362 6.70 8.31 25.82
CA LYS A 362 8.09 8.06 26.24
C LYS A 362 8.96 7.56 25.08
N MET A 363 8.44 6.63 24.28
CA MET A 363 9.18 6.06 23.14
C MET A 363 9.50 7.11 22.07
N HIS A 364 8.58 8.05 21.82
CA HIS A 364 8.80 9.15 20.87
C HIS A 364 9.65 10.29 21.46
N LEU A 365 9.60 10.51 22.79
CA LEU A 365 10.46 11.48 23.47
C LEU A 365 11.94 11.06 23.42
N GLU A 366 12.25 9.79 23.66
CA GLU A 366 13.63 9.28 23.50
C GLU A 366 14.08 9.29 22.02
N GLU A 367 13.16 9.09 21.07
CA GLU A 367 13.46 9.25 19.65
C GLU A 367 13.85 10.71 19.32
N LEU A 368 13.07 11.69 19.80
CA LEU A 368 13.32 13.12 19.58
C LEU A 368 14.64 13.58 20.22
N LYS A 369 14.97 13.12 21.44
CA LYS A 369 16.28 13.33 22.09
C LYS A 369 17.43 12.78 21.24
N ARG A 370 17.36 11.52 20.80
CA ARG A 370 18.42 10.94 19.94
C ARG A 370 18.57 11.70 18.63
N ASN A 371 17.46 12.04 17.98
CA ASN A 371 17.48 12.76 16.71
C ASN A 371 18.10 14.15 16.89
N ASN A 372 17.75 14.86 17.97
CA ASN A 372 18.36 16.12 18.40
C ASN A 372 19.89 16.01 18.52
N ASP A 373 20.36 15.03 19.29
CA ASP A 373 21.78 14.87 19.63
C ASP A 373 22.64 14.39 18.45
N SER A 374 22.01 13.91 17.37
CA SER A 374 22.69 13.33 16.20
C SER A 374 22.68 14.24 14.96
N PHE A 375 21.50 14.72 14.55
CA PHE A 375 21.30 15.40 13.25
C PHE A 375 20.30 16.57 13.33
N GLY A 376 19.72 16.83 14.50
CA GLY A 376 18.57 17.72 14.68
C GLY A 376 17.23 17.01 14.47
N ILE A 377 16.17 17.63 15.00
CA ILE A 377 14.79 17.19 14.87
C ILE A 377 14.21 17.76 13.57
N ILE A 378 13.69 16.90 12.70
CA ILE A 378 13.10 17.28 11.41
C ILE A 378 11.66 16.74 11.35
N LEU A 379 10.68 17.64 11.31
CA LEU A 379 9.25 17.29 11.41
C LEU A 379 8.44 17.98 10.30
N SER A 380 7.57 17.21 9.63
CA SER A 380 6.48 17.74 8.82
C SER A 380 5.19 17.71 9.64
N VAL A 381 4.49 18.85 9.72
CA VAL A 381 3.51 19.11 10.79
C VAL A 381 2.31 19.93 10.30
N ASP A 382 1.17 19.77 10.98
CA ASP A 382 0.01 20.66 10.83
C ASP A 382 -0.11 21.65 12.00
N LYS A 383 0.53 21.33 13.14
CA LYS A 383 0.71 22.12 14.37
C LYS A 383 2.00 21.67 15.05
N VAL A 384 2.64 22.53 15.84
CA VAL A 384 3.84 22.14 16.61
C VAL A 384 3.49 21.04 17.64
N PRO A 385 4.16 19.87 17.64
CA PRO A 385 3.83 18.78 18.55
C PRO A 385 4.14 19.11 20.02
N GLU A 386 3.13 19.00 20.89
CA GLU A 386 3.23 19.34 22.32
C GLU A 386 4.25 18.50 23.09
N ILE A 387 4.63 17.31 22.59
CA ILE A 387 5.71 16.49 23.15
C ILE A 387 7.05 17.26 23.26
N LEU A 388 7.28 18.26 22.40
CA LEU A 388 8.47 19.11 22.47
C LEU A 388 8.55 19.93 23.77
N GLN A 389 7.43 20.18 24.47
CA GLN A 389 7.44 20.78 25.82
C GLN A 389 8.22 19.93 26.85
N LYS A 390 8.38 18.62 26.60
CA LYS A 390 9.15 17.71 27.45
C LYS A 390 10.65 17.74 27.14
N MET A 391 11.10 18.55 26.18
CA MET A 391 12.50 18.79 25.87
C MET A 391 12.93 20.14 26.46
N THR A 392 13.93 20.13 27.33
CA THR A 392 14.51 21.37 27.89
C THR A 392 15.39 22.11 26.88
N LYS A 393 15.95 21.38 25.91
CA LYS A 393 16.96 21.87 24.98
C LYS A 393 16.88 21.16 23.63
N ILE A 394 17.10 21.91 22.55
CA ILE A 394 17.13 21.41 21.17
C ILE A 394 18.28 22.08 20.39
N GLU A 395 19.28 21.30 19.98
CA GLU A 395 20.45 21.72 19.20
C GLU A 395 20.06 22.18 17.78
N SER A 396 19.08 21.52 17.15
CA SER A 396 18.56 21.93 15.83
C SER A 396 17.13 21.42 15.63
N LEU A 397 16.22 22.29 15.19
CA LEU A 397 14.82 21.99 14.91
C LEU A 397 14.42 22.52 13.53
N SER A 398 13.80 21.67 12.72
CA SER A 398 13.23 22.04 11.42
C SER A 398 11.75 21.64 11.32
N LEU A 399 10.88 22.65 11.24
CA LEU A 399 9.43 22.50 11.15
C LEU A 399 8.92 22.85 9.74
N TYR A 400 8.36 21.85 9.07
CA TYR A 400 7.78 21.95 7.74
C TYR A 400 6.26 21.89 7.85
N PHE A 401 5.59 23.04 7.79
CA PHE A 401 4.14 23.12 7.92
C PHE A 401 3.45 22.79 6.59
N ASN A 402 2.46 21.88 6.65
CA ASN A 402 1.53 21.64 5.55
C ASN A 402 0.40 22.69 5.53
N THR A 403 0.11 23.24 6.71
CA THR A 403 -0.90 24.24 7.02
C THR A 403 -0.31 25.66 7.06
N GLU A 404 -1.10 26.64 7.49
CA GLU A 404 -0.58 27.95 7.90
C GLU A 404 0.20 27.83 9.21
N VAL A 405 1.37 28.46 9.26
CA VAL A 405 2.29 28.38 10.40
C VAL A 405 1.67 29.00 11.63
N PHE A 406 1.74 28.29 12.75
CA PHE A 406 1.44 28.81 14.07
C PHE A 406 2.43 28.22 15.08
N ILE A 407 3.17 29.08 15.76
CA ILE A 407 4.11 28.75 16.83
C ILE A 407 3.45 29.09 18.18
N PRO A 408 3.23 28.10 19.07
CA PRO A 408 2.59 28.31 20.36
C PRO A 408 3.55 28.94 21.37
N GLU A 409 3.01 29.65 22.36
CA GLU A 409 3.81 30.40 23.33
C GLU A 409 4.84 29.57 24.09
N TRP A 410 4.50 28.35 24.51
CA TRP A 410 5.40 27.47 25.28
C TRP A 410 6.73 27.16 24.56
N MET A 411 6.79 27.36 23.24
CA MET A 411 8.00 27.13 22.46
C MET A 411 9.10 28.18 22.71
N LYS A 412 8.75 29.34 23.32
CA LYS A 412 9.72 30.35 23.78
C LYS A 412 10.57 29.88 24.97
N ASP A 413 10.06 28.91 25.73
CA ASP A 413 10.60 28.46 27.02
C ASP A 413 11.58 27.27 26.86
N ILE A 414 11.88 26.86 25.62
CA ILE A 414 12.79 25.76 25.25
C ILE A 414 14.12 26.34 24.73
N GLU A 415 15.27 25.83 25.19
CA GLU A 415 16.59 26.25 24.68
C GLU A 415 16.84 25.69 23.27
N ILE A 416 16.37 26.39 22.22
CA ILE A 416 16.58 26.01 20.82
C ILE A 416 17.79 26.76 20.25
N LYS A 417 18.84 26.08 19.77
CA LYS A 417 20.01 26.76 19.17
C LYS A 417 19.84 27.13 17.69
N LYS A 418 19.18 26.26 16.91
CA LYS A 418 18.90 26.47 15.49
C LYS A 418 17.46 26.11 15.18
N LEU A 419 16.74 27.00 14.50
CA LEU A 419 15.32 26.86 14.18
C LEU A 419 15.05 27.18 12.71
N THR A 420 14.62 26.18 11.94
CA THR A 420 14.14 26.36 10.57
C THR A 420 12.62 26.21 10.53
N ILE A 421 11.90 27.19 10.00
CA ILE A 421 10.44 27.17 9.84
C ILE A 421 10.10 27.39 8.36
N LYS A 422 9.34 26.47 7.77
CA LYS A 422 8.93 26.52 6.36
C LYS A 422 7.43 26.23 6.23
N GLY A 423 6.68 27.13 5.61
CA GLY A 423 5.23 27.03 5.46
C GLY A 423 4.64 28.33 4.92
N LYS A 424 3.30 28.45 4.89
CA LYS A 424 2.63 29.74 4.66
C LYS A 424 2.61 30.51 5.98
N ILE A 425 3.07 31.76 6.03
CA ILE A 425 3.20 32.53 7.28
C ILE A 425 2.59 33.92 7.09
N SER A 426 1.75 34.34 8.03
CA SER A 426 1.24 35.72 8.08
C SER A 426 2.31 36.69 8.59
N GLU A 427 2.23 37.97 8.22
CA GLU A 427 3.21 38.98 8.65
C GLU A 427 3.26 39.14 10.17
N GLN A 428 2.11 39.05 10.84
CA GLN A 428 1.99 39.10 12.30
C GLN A 428 2.72 37.92 12.96
N GLU A 429 2.51 36.70 12.45
CA GLU A 429 3.15 35.50 12.99
C GLU A 429 4.65 35.50 12.68
N GLN A 430 5.05 35.90 11.47
CA GLN A 430 6.46 36.04 11.09
C GLN A 430 7.19 37.05 12.00
N LYS A 431 6.57 38.20 12.31
CA LYS A 431 7.12 39.18 13.25
C LYS A 431 7.24 38.62 14.68
N LYS A 432 6.25 37.86 15.14
CA LYS A 432 6.27 37.18 16.45
C LYS A 432 7.42 36.18 16.56
N ILE A 433 7.60 35.33 15.55
CA ILE A 433 8.69 34.34 15.48
C ILE A 433 10.06 35.04 15.50
N ILE A 434 10.22 36.11 14.71
CA ILE A 434 11.47 36.87 14.68
C ILE A 434 11.79 37.48 16.04
N ASP A 435 10.81 38.07 16.75
CA ASP A 435 11.07 38.67 18.06
C ASP A 435 11.40 37.63 19.16
N TRP A 436 10.72 36.48 19.17
CA TRP A 436 10.99 35.40 20.13
C TRP A 436 12.34 34.73 19.89
N PHE A 437 12.76 34.56 18.63
CA PHE A 437 13.94 33.75 18.25
C PHE A 437 15.10 34.57 17.64
N LYS A 438 15.13 35.90 17.86
CA LYS A 438 16.20 36.82 17.41
C LYS A 438 17.62 36.52 17.94
N HIS A 439 17.76 35.64 18.92
CA HIS A 439 19.03 35.31 19.57
C HIS A 439 19.63 33.96 19.12
N ILE A 440 19.01 33.29 18.15
CA ILE A 440 19.35 31.93 17.72
C ILE A 440 19.52 31.85 16.19
N ASP A 441 20.04 30.73 15.67
CA ASP A 441 20.19 30.52 14.22
C ASP A 441 18.80 30.25 13.59
N LEU A 442 18.11 31.33 13.20
CA LEU A 442 16.73 31.33 12.72
C LEU A 442 16.64 31.44 11.19
N LEU A 443 16.05 30.43 10.54
CA LEU A 443 15.76 30.42 9.10
C LEU A 443 14.26 30.32 8.84
N ILE A 444 13.67 31.36 8.24
CA ILE A 444 12.25 31.40 7.86
C ILE A 444 12.11 31.31 6.34
N ILE A 445 11.34 30.32 5.86
CA ILE A 445 11.06 30.08 4.43
C ILE A 445 9.55 30.20 4.21
N ASN A 446 9.07 31.42 4.02
CA ASN A 446 7.65 31.71 3.80
C ASN A 446 7.24 31.38 2.35
N ARG A 447 6.23 30.51 2.19
CA ARG A 447 5.59 30.16 0.92
C ARG A 447 4.40 31.07 0.65
N ASN A 448 4.67 32.34 0.33
CA ASN A 448 3.64 33.20 -0.25
C ASN A 448 3.25 32.65 -1.64
N THR A 449 1.95 32.58 -1.90
CA THR A 449 1.39 32.01 -3.14
C THR A 449 1.77 32.83 -4.36
N MET A 450 2.23 32.15 -5.41
CA MET A 450 2.18 32.66 -6.78
C MET A 450 0.73 32.93 -7.18
N ILE A 451 0.28 34.18 -7.08
CA ILE A 451 -1.02 34.59 -7.62
C ILE A 451 -0.89 34.69 -9.13
N ASN A 452 -1.31 33.64 -9.83
CA ASN A 452 -1.31 33.60 -11.28
C ASN A 452 -2.47 34.42 -11.85
N ASN A 453 -2.32 35.76 -11.82
CA ASN A 453 -3.30 36.69 -12.37
C ASN A 453 -3.36 36.59 -13.90
N GLN A 454 -4.24 35.73 -14.42
CA GLN A 454 -4.72 35.83 -15.80
C GLN A 454 -5.64 37.06 -15.93
N GLY A 455 -5.02 38.22 -16.14
CA GLY A 455 -5.70 39.48 -16.38
C GLY A 455 -5.84 39.81 -17.86
N LYS A 456 -6.93 39.31 -18.47
CA LYS A 456 -7.48 39.67 -19.81
C LYS A 456 -6.50 39.68 -20.99
#